data_AF-A0A7W1I5N4-F1
#
_entry.id   AF-A0A7W1I5N4-F1
#
_cell.length_a   1.000
_cell.length_b   1.000
_cell.length_c   1.000
_cell.angle_alpha   90.00
_cell.angle_beta   90.00
_cell.angle_gamma   90.00
#
_symmetry.space_group_name_H-M   'P 1'
#
loop_
_entity.id
_entity.type
_entity.pdbx_description
1 polymer ?
#
loop_
_entity_poly.entity_id
_entity_poly.type
_entity_poly.pdbx_seq_one_letter_code
_entity_poly.pdbx_strand_id
1 'polypeptide(L)'
;VEGAVSQGLGWALYEKMVINDEGSVINPSFRNYRIPAFADIPRSEVYFANTHDAFGPEGAKGMGECPINPVAPALANALADATGVRFRDLPLAPDRIYHRIFERHQ
;
A
#
# COMPACT_ATOMS: atom_id res chain seq x y z
N VAL A 1 12.80 -6.26 2.90
CA VAL A 1 11.45 -6.28 3.51
C VAL A 1 10.95 -4.87 3.74
N GLU A 2 11.61 -4.08 4.60
CA GLU A 2 11.14 -2.74 4.99
C GLU A 2 10.96 -1.78 3.80
N GLY A 3 11.88 -1.76 2.84
CA GLY A 3 11.73 -0.94 1.63
C GLY A 3 10.47 -1.27 0.83
N ALA A 4 10.15 -2.55 0.67
CA ALA A 4 8.92 -3.00 0.00
C ALA A 4 7.66 -2.66 0.82
N VAL A 5 7.73 -2.71 2.15
CA VAL A 5 6.64 -2.24 3.03
C VAL A 5 6.43 -0.74 2.85
N SER A 6 7.49 0.05 2.82
CA SER A 6 7.42 1.50 2.57
C SER A 6 6.83 1.83 1.20
N GLN A 7 7.24 1.13 0.14
CA GLN A 7 6.64 1.27 -1.19
C GLN A 7 5.16 0.87 -1.20
N GLY A 8 4.80 -0.21 -0.50
CA GLY A 8 3.41 -0.66 -0.37
C GLY A 8 2.54 0.35 0.37
N LEU A 9 3.07 1.02 1.39
CA LEU A 9 2.40 2.14 2.08
C LEU A 9 2.22 3.33 1.13
N GLY A 10 3.24 3.63 0.32
CA GLY A 10 3.18 4.61 -0.76
C GLY A 10 1.99 4.38 -1.68
N TRP A 11 1.95 3.20 -2.28
CA TRP A 11 0.88 2.78 -3.18
C TRP A 11 -0.50 2.72 -2.52
N ALA A 12 -0.56 2.25 -1.28
CA ALA A 12 -1.83 2.11 -0.56
C ALA A 12 -2.44 3.44 -0.11
N LEU A 13 -1.62 4.45 0.23
CA LEU A 13 -2.09 5.67 0.90
C LEU A 13 -1.95 6.95 0.07
N TYR A 14 -0.96 7.05 -0.81
CA TYR A 14 -0.56 8.33 -1.41
C TYR A 14 -0.49 8.31 -2.94
N GLU A 15 0.12 7.28 -3.50
CA GLU A 15 0.52 7.28 -4.90
C GLU A 15 -0.68 7.09 -5.83
N LYS A 16 -0.87 8.06 -6.74
CA LYS A 16 -1.87 7.99 -7.80
C LYS A 16 -1.36 8.72 -9.02
N MET A 17 -1.17 8.00 -10.11
CA MET A 17 -0.91 8.61 -11.42
C MET A 17 -2.24 9.15 -11.97
N VAL A 18 -2.26 10.41 -12.40
CA VAL A 18 -3.44 11.03 -13.00
C VAL A 18 -3.16 11.29 -14.47
N ILE A 19 -4.00 10.73 -15.33
CA ILE A 19 -3.90 10.84 -16.79
C ILE A 19 -5.11 11.65 -17.27
N ASN A 20 -4.88 12.66 -18.11
CA ASN A 20 -5.96 13.44 -18.73
C ASN A 20 -6.56 12.74 -19.96
N ASP A 21 -7.61 13.33 -20.54
CA ASP A 21 -8.31 12.79 -21.70
C ASP A 21 -7.41 12.71 -22.95
N GLU A 22 -6.35 13.51 -23.00
CA GLU A 22 -5.32 13.49 -24.04
C GLU A 22 -4.21 12.44 -23.80
N GLY A 23 -4.28 11.66 -22.72
CA GLY A 23 -3.34 10.57 -22.42
C GLY A 23 -2.04 10.99 -21.74
N SER A 24 -1.92 12.23 -21.30
CA SER A 24 -0.74 12.78 -20.61
C SER A 24 -0.86 12.66 -19.08
N VAL A 25 0.26 12.36 -18.41
CA VAL A 25 0.36 12.39 -16.94
C VAL A 25 0.40 13.83 -16.45
N ILE A 26 -0.60 14.25 -15.68
CA ILE A 26 -0.74 15.65 -15.23
C ILE A 26 -0.12 15.94 -13.86
N ASN A 27 0.36 14.92 -13.15
CA ASN A 27 1.04 15.07 -11.87
C ASN A 27 2.45 14.45 -11.82
N PRO A 28 3.35 14.70 -12.79
CA PRO A 28 4.64 14.00 -12.88
C PRO A 28 5.69 14.44 -11.83
N SER A 29 5.43 15.51 -11.07
CA SER A 29 6.37 16.02 -10.06
C SER A 29 6.12 15.38 -8.69
N PHE A 30 7.17 15.19 -7.89
CA PHE A 30 7.05 14.63 -6.52
C PHE A 30 6.19 15.46 -5.56
N ARG A 31 5.92 16.73 -5.90
CA ARG A 31 4.96 17.55 -5.16
C ARG A 31 3.54 17.02 -5.31
N ASN A 32 3.18 16.56 -6.51
CA ASN A 32 1.82 16.16 -6.88
C ASN A 32 1.66 14.62 -6.98
N TYR A 33 2.75 13.89 -7.17
CA TYR A 33 2.87 12.44 -6.98
C TYR A 33 3.63 12.20 -5.69
N ARG A 34 2.91 12.14 -4.57
CA ARG A 34 3.52 12.01 -3.25
C ARG A 34 3.96 10.56 -3.04
N ILE A 35 5.26 10.38 -2.82
CA ILE A 35 5.83 9.17 -2.22
C ILE A 35 5.99 9.39 -0.70
N PRO A 36 5.99 8.33 0.13
CA PRO A 36 6.21 8.44 1.56
C PRO A 36 7.57 9.09 1.88
N ALA A 37 7.58 10.01 2.83
CA ALA A 37 8.79 10.47 3.49
C ALA A 37 9.17 9.52 4.64
N PHE A 38 10.39 9.66 5.18
CA PHE A 38 10.84 8.87 6.33
C PHE A 38 9.86 8.93 7.52
N ALA A 39 9.27 10.09 7.78
CA ALA A 39 8.33 10.30 8.88
C ALA A 39 6.95 9.66 8.65
N ASP A 40 6.61 9.27 7.41
CA ASP A 40 5.34 8.63 7.06
C ASP A 40 5.37 7.10 7.31
N ILE A 41 6.56 6.52 7.50
CA ILE A 41 6.76 5.07 7.59
C ILE A 41 6.80 4.62 9.05
N PRO A 42 5.91 3.71 9.49
CA PRO A 42 5.98 3.13 10.82
C PRO A 42 7.18 2.18 10.96
N ARG A 43 7.67 2.01 12.19
CA ARG A 43 8.71 1.00 12.47
C ARG A 43 8.15 -0.39 12.18
N SER A 44 8.87 -1.17 11.38
CA SER A 44 8.48 -2.52 11.01
C SER A 44 9.09 -3.54 11.98
N GLU A 45 8.29 -4.53 12.37
CA GLU A 45 8.79 -5.75 12.98
C GLU A 45 8.82 -6.85 11.93
N VAL A 46 9.98 -7.50 11.75
CA VAL A 46 10.20 -8.47 10.69
C VAL A 46 10.48 -9.85 11.28
N TYR A 47 9.61 -10.80 10.94
CA TYR A 47 9.72 -12.20 11.33
C TYR A 47 9.94 -13.05 10.08
N PHE A 48 11.02 -13.83 10.06
CA PHE A 48 11.30 -14.76 8.96
C PHE A 48 10.71 -16.13 9.26
N ALA A 49 9.95 -16.68 8.31
CA ALA A 49 9.45 -18.03 8.40
C ALA A 49 10.59 -19.03 8.17
N ASN A 50 10.74 -20.01 9.07
CA ASN A 50 11.71 -21.09 8.90
C ASN A 50 11.17 -22.10 7.87
N THR A 51 11.45 -21.87 6.59
CA THR A 51 11.00 -22.72 5.50
C THR A 51 12.10 -22.95 4.48
N HIS A 52 12.01 -24.07 3.76
CA HIS A 52 12.96 -24.48 2.72
C HIS A 52 12.24 -24.61 1.38
N ASP A 53 12.93 -24.32 0.27
CA ASP A 53 12.46 -24.58 -1.10
C ASP A 53 13.28 -25.70 -1.73
N ALA A 54 12.62 -26.81 -2.10
CA ALA A 54 13.30 -27.94 -2.72
C ALA A 54 13.93 -27.61 -4.09
N PHE A 55 13.46 -26.55 -4.75
CA PHE A 55 13.96 -26.13 -6.07
C PHE A 55 14.90 -24.92 -6.01
N GLY A 56 15.01 -24.27 -4.85
CA GLY A 56 15.87 -23.11 -4.64
C GLY A 56 17.31 -23.50 -4.35
N PRO A 57 18.30 -22.72 -4.83
CA PRO A 57 19.70 -22.95 -4.45
C PRO A 57 19.85 -22.83 -2.94
N GLU A 58 20.44 -23.84 -2.30
CA GLU A 58 20.57 -23.92 -0.85
C GLU A 58 19.23 -23.77 -0.08
N GLY A 59 18.09 -24.05 -0.73
CA GLY A 59 16.78 -23.89 -0.11
C GLY A 59 16.15 -22.49 -0.18
N ALA A 60 16.80 -21.55 -0.89
CA ALA A 60 16.38 -20.16 -0.93
C ALA A 60 15.05 -19.94 -1.69
N LYS A 61 14.30 -18.91 -1.28
CA LYS A 61 13.07 -18.44 -1.93
C LYS A 61 13.21 -16.99 -2.36
N GLY A 62 12.53 -16.63 -3.44
CA GLY A 62 12.39 -15.22 -3.83
C GLY A 62 11.69 -14.42 -2.73
N MET A 63 12.25 -13.25 -2.37
CA MET A 63 11.69 -12.38 -1.32
C MET A 63 11.65 -10.90 -1.72
N GLY A 64 12.03 -10.55 -2.95
CA GLY A 64 12.08 -9.15 -3.40
C GLY A 64 10.70 -8.46 -3.37
N GLU A 65 9.71 -9.10 -4.01
CA GLU A 65 8.36 -8.55 -4.16
C GLU A 65 7.37 -9.07 -3.12
N CYS A 66 7.66 -10.20 -2.47
CA CYS A 66 6.75 -10.78 -1.48
C CYS A 66 6.29 -9.80 -0.38
N PRO A 67 7.12 -8.87 0.15
CA PRO A 67 6.68 -7.99 1.21
C PRO A 67 5.79 -6.82 0.77
N ILE A 68 5.75 -6.43 -0.53
CA ILE A 68 4.88 -5.31 -0.96
C ILE A 68 3.42 -5.74 -1.10
N ASN A 69 3.21 -6.97 -1.61
CA ASN A 69 1.89 -7.52 -1.91
C ASN A 69 0.87 -7.46 -0.75
N PRO A 70 1.21 -7.82 0.50
CA PRO A 70 0.23 -7.86 1.58
C PRO A 70 -0.11 -6.48 2.17
N VAL A 71 0.63 -5.41 1.84
CA VAL A 71 0.50 -4.11 2.54
C VAL A 71 -0.86 -3.47 2.32
N ALA A 72 -1.25 -3.25 1.05
CA ALA A 72 -2.54 -2.65 0.70
C ALA A 72 -3.76 -3.43 1.24
N PRO A 73 -3.86 -4.77 1.07
CA PRO A 73 -4.98 -5.52 1.63
C PRO A 73 -4.97 -5.55 3.16
N ALA A 74 -3.81 -5.56 3.82
CA ALA A 74 -3.74 -5.47 5.28
C ALA A 74 -4.31 -4.14 5.79
N LEU A 75 -3.95 -3.00 5.17
CA LEU A 75 -4.49 -1.69 5.50
C LEU A 75 -5.99 -1.60 5.22
N ALA A 76 -6.46 -2.09 4.07
CA ALA A 76 -7.88 -2.09 3.74
C ALA A 76 -8.71 -2.96 4.71
N ASN A 77 -8.17 -4.09 5.16
CA ASN A 77 -8.79 -4.92 6.20
C ASN A 77 -8.79 -4.21 7.56
N ALA A 78 -7.71 -3.55 7.95
CA ALA A 78 -7.64 -2.79 9.20
C ALA A 78 -8.67 -1.63 9.22
N LEU A 79 -8.82 -0.91 8.10
CA LEU A 79 -9.87 0.11 7.98
C LEU A 79 -11.27 -0.51 8.04
N ALA A 80 -11.48 -1.66 7.40
CA ALA A 80 -12.77 -2.34 7.45
C ALA A 80 -13.12 -2.84 8.86
N ASP A 81 -12.13 -3.29 9.63
CA ASP A 81 -12.30 -3.67 11.03
C ASP A 81 -12.63 -2.45 11.90
N ALA A 82 -11.88 -1.35 11.76
CA ALA A 82 -12.06 -0.13 12.54
C ALA A 82 -13.35 0.63 12.23
N THR A 83 -13.81 0.60 10.98
CA THR A 83 -14.92 1.44 10.50
C THR A 83 -16.16 0.66 10.11
N GLY A 84 -16.04 -0.67 9.91
CA GLY A 84 -17.05 -1.55 9.31
C GLY A 84 -17.31 -1.30 7.81
N VAL A 85 -16.54 -0.44 7.14
CA VAL A 85 -16.68 -0.11 5.72
C VAL A 85 -15.64 -0.86 4.89
N ARG A 86 -16.07 -1.52 3.82
CA ARG A 86 -15.14 -2.18 2.89
C ARG A 86 -14.64 -1.21 1.81
N PHE A 87 -13.34 -0.94 1.83
CA PHE A 87 -12.63 -0.21 0.78
C PHE A 87 -12.09 -1.17 -0.27
N ARG A 88 -12.30 -0.86 -1.55
CA ARG A 88 -11.89 -1.71 -2.70
C ARG A 88 -11.03 -0.98 -3.72
N ASP A 89 -10.79 0.31 -3.50
CA ASP A 89 -10.08 1.17 -4.42
C ASP A 89 -8.93 1.86 -3.69
N LEU A 90 -7.77 1.91 -4.36
CA LEU A 90 -6.60 2.64 -3.92
C LEU A 90 -6.47 3.97 -4.66
N PRO A 91 -5.75 4.95 -4.10
CA PRO A 91 -5.25 4.96 -2.73
C PRO A 91 -6.39 5.13 -1.72
N LEU A 92 -6.16 4.67 -0.49
CA LEU A 92 -6.97 4.90 0.71
C LEU A 92 -6.74 6.33 1.23
N ALA A 93 -7.03 7.32 0.37
CA ALA A 93 -6.80 8.72 0.68
C ALA A 93 -7.80 9.23 1.75
N PRO A 94 -7.42 10.19 2.60
CA PRO A 94 -8.26 10.68 3.70
C PRO A 94 -9.65 11.16 3.27
N ASP A 95 -9.74 11.86 2.14
CA ASP A 95 -11.01 12.33 1.56
C ASP A 95 -11.90 11.15 1.16
N ARG A 96 -11.35 10.12 0.52
CA ARG A 96 -12.09 8.92 0.12
C ARG A 96 -12.55 8.10 1.33
N ILE A 97 -11.71 7.99 2.35
CA ILE A 97 -12.06 7.35 3.62
C ILE A 97 -13.22 8.12 4.27
N TYR A 98 -13.08 9.44 4.42
CA TYR A 98 -14.09 10.28 5.02
C TYR A 98 -15.45 10.17 4.32
N HIS A 99 -15.47 10.35 2.98
CA HIS A 99 -16.71 10.26 2.20
C HIS A 99 -17.42 8.92 2.40
N ARG A 100 -16.68 7.81 2.32
CA ARG A 100 -17.25 6.46 2.44
C ARG A 100 -17.74 6.13 3.85
N ILE A 101 -17.12 6.66 4.89
CA ILE A 101 -17.61 6.52 6.27
C ILE A 101 -18.86 7.37 6.46
N PHE A 102 -18.85 8.61 5.99
CA PHE A 102 -19.97 9.54 6.14
C PHE A 102 -21.25 9.02 5.47
N GLU A 103 -21.16 8.54 4.22
CA GLU A 103 -22.29 7.96 3.48
C GLU A 103 -22.97 6.78 4.19
N ARG A 104 -22.23 6.03 5.02
CA ARG A 104 -22.78 4.89 5.76
C ARG A 104 -23.57 5.31 7.02
N HIS A 105 -23.25 6.48 7.58
CA HIS A 105 -23.89 6.98 8.79
C HIS A 105 -25.12 7.86 8.52
N GLN A 106 -25.48 8.04 7.24
CA GLN A 106 -26.77 8.57 6.81
C GLN A 106 -27.77 7.44 6.60
#